data_AF-A0A0B7H8T8-F1
#
_entry.id   AF-A0A0B7H8T8-F1
#
_cell.length_a   1.000
_cell.length_b   1.000
_cell.length_c   1.000
_cell.angle_alpha   90.00
_cell.angle_beta   90.00
_cell.angle_gamma   90.00
#
_symmetry.space_group_name_H-M   'P 1'
#
loop_
_entity.id
_entity.type
_entity.pdbx_description
1 polymer ?
#
loop_
_entity_poly.entity_id
_entity_poly.type
_entity_poly.pdbx_seq_one_letter_code
_entity_poly.pdbx_strand_id
1 'polypeptide(L)'
;MFEEMLGEIKLIMILSLILLALSLIVPKIMKRADREEVVLMIVLFFSVSGLLVIKKFQDDEFYRLTDNYAITKGYIESYFVGGKVSIPTMGVSAPNNSVEYSYFIGNDFYVKKYSEPGRVEIPDIKPDLSADYIVIYEKTNPENSFILLNYPVKDDIQFKEYQKVFEKTIPDNVFKNYEHENE
;
A
#
# COMPACT_ATOMS: atom_id res chain seq x y z
N MET A 1 -6.80 -14.28 12.24
CA MET A 1 -5.93 -13.56 11.27
C MET A 1 -5.50 -14.39 10.04
N PHE A 2 -4.46 -15.23 10.03
CA PHE A 2 -4.05 -15.93 8.78
C PHE A 2 -5.12 -16.90 8.22
N GLU A 3 -5.73 -17.69 9.10
CA GLU A 3 -6.87 -18.57 8.78
C GLU A 3 -8.10 -17.79 8.25
N GLU A 4 -8.30 -16.58 8.76
CA GLU A 4 -9.42 -15.71 8.45
C GLU A 4 -9.23 -15.02 7.08
N MET A 5 -8.01 -14.56 6.79
CA MET A 5 -7.60 -14.10 5.45
C MET A 5 -7.77 -15.21 4.40
N LEU A 6 -7.34 -16.43 4.73
CA LEU A 6 -7.53 -17.57 3.84
C LEU A 6 -9.02 -17.82 3.59
N GLY A 7 -9.85 -17.63 4.62
CA GLY A 7 -11.31 -17.74 4.54
C GLY A 7 -11.93 -16.70 3.59
N GLU A 8 -11.56 -15.43 3.72
CA GLU A 8 -12.11 -14.36 2.88
C GLU A 8 -11.63 -14.42 1.42
N ILE A 9 -10.35 -14.77 1.19
CA ILE A 9 -9.84 -15.01 -0.16
C ILE A 9 -10.55 -16.21 -0.79
N LYS A 10 -10.73 -17.31 -0.04
CA LYS A 10 -11.52 -18.46 -0.48
C LYS A 10 -12.95 -18.05 -0.81
N LEU A 11 -13.59 -17.22 0.01
CA LEU A 11 -14.94 -16.73 -0.23
C LEU A 11 -15.03 -15.92 -1.53
N ILE A 12 -14.10 -15.01 -1.77
CA ILE A 12 -14.02 -14.22 -3.02
C ILE A 12 -13.81 -15.16 -4.23
N MET A 13 -12.94 -16.16 -4.12
CA MET A 13 -12.74 -17.15 -5.18
C MET A 13 -13.99 -18.00 -5.44
N ILE A 14 -14.70 -18.43 -4.39
CA ILE A 14 -15.93 -19.21 -4.49
C ILE A 14 -17.04 -18.39 -5.14
N LEU A 15 -17.26 -17.15 -4.68
CA LEU A 15 -18.20 -16.20 -5.30
C LEU A 15 -17.86 -15.97 -6.77
N SER A 16 -16.56 -15.86 -7.08
CA SER A 16 -16.10 -15.71 -8.45
C SER A 16 -16.42 -16.91 -9.33
N LEU A 17 -16.27 -18.12 -8.80
CA LEU A 17 -16.60 -19.34 -9.52
C LEU A 17 -18.11 -19.50 -9.74
N ILE A 18 -18.92 -19.11 -8.75
CA ILE A 18 -20.39 -19.13 -8.84
C ILE A 18 -20.85 -18.14 -9.92
N LEU A 19 -20.31 -16.93 -9.94
CA LEU A 19 -20.65 -15.91 -10.93
C LEU A 19 -20.20 -16.30 -12.35
N LEU A 20 -19.04 -16.97 -12.49
CA LEU A 20 -18.61 -17.58 -13.75
C LEU A 20 -19.60 -18.66 -14.23
N ALA A 21 -20.05 -19.54 -13.34
CA ALA A 21 -21.02 -20.56 -13.69
C ALA A 21 -22.34 -19.92 -14.16
N LEU A 22 -22.79 -18.86 -13.47
CA LEU A 22 -23.98 -18.10 -13.87
C LEU A 22 -23.81 -17.42 -15.24
N SER A 23 -22.65 -16.82 -15.53
CA SER A 23 -22.39 -16.18 -16.83
C SER A 23 -22.36 -17.17 -18.00
N LEU A 24 -22.05 -18.44 -17.76
CA LEU A 24 -22.15 -19.52 -18.77
C LEU A 24 -23.59 -20.04 -18.93
N ILE A 25 -24.41 -19.95 -17.88
CA ILE A 25 -25.80 -20.43 -17.88
C ILE A 25 -26.76 -19.38 -18.49
N VAL A 26 -26.60 -18.10 -18.13
CA VAL A 26 -27.46 -16.99 -18.59
C VAL A 26 -27.61 -16.91 -20.12
N PRO A 27 -26.56 -17.08 -20.95
CA PRO A 27 -26.66 -17.08 -22.41
C PRO A 27 -27.52 -18.22 -22.95
N LYS A 28 -27.44 -19.40 -22.33
CA LYS A 28 -28.26 -20.57 -22.70
C LYS A 28 -29.74 -20.35 -22.38
N ILE A 29 -30.04 -19.57 -21.33
CA ILE A 29 -31.42 -19.24 -20.93
C ILE A 29 -31.98 -18.08 -21.76
N MET A 30 -31.18 -17.04 -22.01
CA MET A 30 -31.64 -15.82 -22.66
C MET A 30 -31.66 -15.88 -24.20
N LYS A 31 -31.13 -16.95 -24.84
CA LYS A 31 -31.17 -17.19 -26.31
C LYS A 31 -30.71 -15.99 -27.18
N ARG A 32 -29.92 -15.06 -26.64
CA ARG A 32 -29.66 -13.76 -27.29
C ARG A 32 -28.25 -13.19 -27.10
N ALA A 33 -27.44 -13.74 -26.20
CA ALA A 33 -26.08 -13.26 -25.98
C ALA A 33 -25.11 -13.96 -26.93
N ASP A 34 -24.38 -13.17 -27.72
CA ASP A 34 -23.37 -13.70 -28.64
C ASP A 34 -22.16 -14.23 -27.86
N ARG A 35 -21.47 -15.23 -28.41
CA ARG A 35 -20.35 -15.93 -27.74
C ARG A 35 -19.23 -14.98 -27.30
N GLU A 36 -19.08 -13.85 -28.00
CA GLU A 36 -18.07 -12.83 -27.72
C GLU A 36 -18.42 -12.00 -26.46
N GLU A 37 -19.71 -11.70 -26.22
CA GLU A 37 -20.18 -10.91 -25.08
C GLU A 37 -20.03 -11.67 -23.75
N VAL A 38 -20.58 -12.88 -23.67
CA VAL A 38 -19.80 -14.10 -23.40
C VAL A 38 -18.47 -13.97 -22.66
N VAL A 39 -17.44 -14.14 -23.46
CA VAL A 39 -16.03 -14.13 -23.08
C VAL A 39 -15.64 -12.77 -22.47
N LEU A 40 -16.15 -11.65 -23.01
CA LEU A 40 -15.86 -10.32 -22.49
C LEU A 40 -16.32 -10.14 -21.04
N MET A 41 -17.53 -10.60 -20.70
CA MET A 41 -18.03 -10.57 -19.32
C MET A 41 -17.13 -11.37 -18.37
N ILE A 42 -16.66 -12.54 -18.80
CA ILE A 42 -15.77 -13.39 -18.00
C ILE A 42 -14.43 -12.68 -17.73
N VAL A 43 -13.84 -12.07 -18.76
CA VAL A 43 -12.56 -11.35 -18.62
C VAL A 43 -12.70 -10.13 -17.71
N LEU A 44 -13.74 -9.32 -17.89
CA LEU A 44 -14.03 -8.18 -17.01
C LEU A 44 -14.21 -8.63 -15.57
N PHE A 45 -14.93 -9.74 -15.37
CA PHE A 45 -15.19 -10.29 -14.05
C PHE A 45 -13.91 -10.71 -13.32
N PHE A 46 -13.04 -11.51 -13.97
CA PHE A 46 -11.75 -11.88 -13.38
C PHE A 46 -10.86 -10.67 -13.12
N SER A 47 -10.94 -9.65 -13.98
CA SER A 47 -10.18 -8.40 -13.81
C SER A 47 -10.63 -7.65 -12.55
N VAL A 48 -11.94 -7.48 -12.34
CA VAL A 48 -12.50 -6.82 -11.16
C VAL A 48 -12.22 -7.61 -9.89
N SER A 49 -12.44 -8.93 -9.89
CA SER A 49 -12.12 -9.78 -8.74
C SER A 49 -10.62 -9.74 -8.39
N GLY A 50 -9.75 -9.75 -9.39
CA GLY A 50 -8.30 -9.60 -9.20
C GLY A 50 -7.94 -8.27 -8.53
N LEU A 51 -8.54 -7.16 -8.96
CA LEU A 51 -8.34 -5.85 -8.34
C LEU A 51 -8.78 -5.82 -6.88
N LEU A 52 -9.92 -6.44 -6.53
CA LEU A 52 -10.40 -6.53 -5.15
C LEU A 52 -9.45 -7.33 -4.25
N VAL A 53 -8.93 -8.45 -4.76
CA VAL A 53 -7.96 -9.28 -4.03
C VAL A 53 -6.66 -8.50 -3.79
N ILE A 54 -6.12 -7.83 -4.81
CA ILE A 54 -4.90 -7.01 -4.67
C ILE A 54 -5.10 -5.91 -3.63
N LYS A 55 -6.24 -5.19 -3.69
CA LYS A 55 -6.55 -4.14 -2.71
C LYS A 55 -6.58 -4.70 -1.28
N LYS A 56 -7.22 -5.84 -1.08
CA LYS A 56 -7.30 -6.48 0.23
C LYS A 56 -5.92 -6.89 0.75
N PHE A 57 -5.07 -7.47 -0.08
CA PHE A 57 -3.70 -7.78 0.33
C PHE A 57 -2.93 -6.53 0.78
N GLN A 58 -3.07 -5.40 0.08
CA GLN A 58 -2.42 -4.14 0.48
C GLN A 58 -2.97 -3.61 1.81
N ASP A 59 -4.28 -3.71 2.04
CA ASP A 59 -4.90 -3.32 3.30
C ASP A 59 -4.42 -4.21 4.44
N ASP A 60 -4.37 -5.52 4.23
CA ASP A 60 -3.88 -6.48 5.23
C ASP A 60 -2.38 -6.25 5.54
N GLU A 61 -1.54 -5.97 4.54
CA GLU A 61 -0.14 -5.57 4.77
C GLU A 61 -0.05 -4.32 5.64
N PHE A 62 -0.88 -3.32 5.36
CA PHE A 62 -0.92 -2.11 6.16
C PHE A 62 -1.30 -2.39 7.63
N TYR A 63 -2.36 -3.17 7.87
CA TYR A 63 -2.78 -3.52 9.24
C TYR A 63 -1.72 -4.33 9.99
N ARG A 64 -1.07 -5.29 9.33
CA ARG A 64 0.04 -6.04 9.97
C ARG A 64 1.19 -5.14 10.37
N LEU A 65 1.52 -4.14 9.55
CA LEU A 65 2.53 -3.16 9.88
C LEU A 65 2.10 -2.40 11.13
N THR A 66 0.88 -1.83 11.15
CA THR A 66 0.42 -1.01 12.28
C THR A 66 0.27 -1.80 13.58
N ASP A 67 -0.02 -3.10 13.52
CA ASP A 67 -0.17 -3.95 14.71
C ASP A 67 1.17 -4.46 15.27
N ASN A 68 2.17 -4.65 14.41
CA ASN A 68 3.44 -5.29 14.77
C ASN A 68 4.67 -4.51 14.26
N TYR A 69 4.66 -3.20 14.41
CA TYR A 69 5.75 -2.35 13.93
C TYR A 69 6.94 -2.25 14.89
N ALA A 70 8.07 -1.85 14.31
CA ALA A 70 9.19 -1.18 14.96
C ALA A 70 9.65 0.00 14.11
N ILE A 71 10.55 0.83 14.66
CA ILE A 71 11.15 1.94 13.93
C ILE A 71 12.68 1.83 13.87
N THR A 72 13.25 2.35 12.79
CA THR A 72 14.70 2.49 12.58
C THR A 72 15.01 3.81 11.88
N LYS A 73 16.30 4.08 11.63
CA LYS A 73 16.76 5.19 10.79
C LYS A 73 16.91 4.69 9.35
N GLY A 74 16.49 5.50 8.39
CA GLY A 74 16.72 5.26 6.96
C GLY A 74 17.02 6.56 6.23
N TYR A 75 17.55 6.44 5.03
CA TYR A 75 17.96 7.58 4.20
C TYR A 75 17.31 7.50 2.83
N ILE A 76 17.18 8.65 2.17
CA ILE A 76 16.51 8.77 0.88
C ILE A 76 17.52 8.53 -0.23
N GLU A 77 17.26 7.53 -1.07
CA GLU A 77 18.06 7.21 -2.25
C GLU A 77 17.64 8.06 -3.44
N SER A 78 16.33 8.19 -3.65
CA SER A 78 15.78 9.04 -4.70
C SER A 78 14.46 9.68 -4.31
N TYR A 79 14.25 10.89 -4.80
CA TYR A 79 13.03 11.66 -4.55
C TYR A 79 12.57 12.35 -5.82
N PHE A 80 11.34 12.07 -6.21
CA PHE A 80 10.72 12.60 -7.40
C PHE A 80 9.44 13.36 -7.03
N VAL A 81 9.38 14.62 -7.44
CA VAL A 81 8.16 15.43 -7.37
C VAL A 81 7.56 15.45 -8.77
N GLY A 82 6.34 14.97 -8.86
CA GLY A 82 5.53 15.04 -10.06
C GLY A 82 5.07 16.46 -10.36
N GLY A 83 5.25 16.90 -11.61
CA GLY A 83 4.66 18.17 -12.02
C GLY A 83 3.13 18.08 -12.02
N LYS A 84 2.45 19.03 -11.36
CA LYS A 84 0.98 19.18 -11.44
C LYS A 84 0.62 19.60 -12.87
N VAL A 85 0.30 18.64 -13.74
CA VAL A 85 -0.23 18.96 -15.07
C VAL A 85 -1.68 19.43 -14.89
N SER A 86 -1.92 20.72 -15.11
CA SER A 86 -3.23 21.36 -14.95
C SER A 86 -4.27 20.90 -15.98
N ILE A 87 -3.85 20.20 -17.04
CA ILE A 87 -4.72 19.68 -18.09
C ILE A 87 -4.25 18.26 -18.43
N PRO A 88 -5.01 17.19 -18.09
CA PRO A 88 -4.68 15.84 -18.53
C PRO A 88 -4.69 15.82 -20.06
N THR A 89 -3.52 15.92 -20.67
CA THR A 89 -3.38 15.96 -22.12
C THR A 89 -3.45 14.50 -22.58
N MET A 90 -4.58 14.11 -23.19
CA MET A 90 -4.79 12.80 -23.80
C MET A 90 -4.24 11.61 -22.98
N GLY A 91 -4.85 11.30 -21.85
CA GLY A 91 -4.62 10.03 -21.13
C GLY A 91 -3.28 9.91 -20.39
N VAL A 92 -2.44 10.96 -20.34
CA VAL A 92 -1.23 10.98 -19.53
C VAL A 92 -1.56 11.63 -18.18
N SER A 93 -1.70 10.81 -17.15
CA SER A 93 -1.76 11.30 -15.76
C SER A 93 -0.44 12.00 -15.43
N ALA A 94 -0.53 13.13 -14.71
CA ALA A 94 0.63 13.74 -14.09
C ALA A 94 1.41 12.66 -13.30
N PRO A 95 2.74 12.59 -13.41
CA PRO A 95 3.49 11.61 -12.67
C PRO A 95 3.30 11.88 -11.18
N ASN A 96 3.12 10.85 -10.37
CA ASN A 96 2.91 11.02 -8.93
C ASN A 96 4.24 11.25 -8.21
N ASN A 97 4.20 11.94 -7.07
CA ASN A 97 5.36 12.04 -6.19
C ASN A 97 5.80 10.63 -5.79
N SER A 98 7.11 10.39 -5.70
CA SER A 98 7.64 9.09 -5.27
C SER A 98 8.95 9.25 -4.51
N VAL A 99 9.20 8.30 -3.61
CA VAL A 99 10.40 8.23 -2.80
C VAL A 99 10.94 6.81 -2.83
N GLU A 100 12.25 6.69 -3.00
CA GLU A 100 13.01 5.48 -2.80
C GLU A 100 13.96 5.71 -1.63
N TYR A 101 14.03 4.75 -0.74
CA TYR A 101 14.78 4.88 0.51
C TYR A 101 15.37 3.54 0.89
N SER A 102 16.36 3.59 1.76
CA SER A 102 17.00 2.40 2.28
C SER A 102 17.27 2.52 3.77
N TYR A 103 17.40 1.36 4.41
CA TYR A 103 17.57 1.28 5.86
C TYR A 103 18.15 -0.08 6.26
N PHE A 104 18.61 -0.14 7.51
CA PHE A 104 19.22 -1.32 8.09
C PHE A 104 18.43 -1.83 9.28
N ILE A 105 18.27 -3.15 9.37
CA ILE A 105 17.82 -3.87 10.55
C ILE A 105 18.92 -4.84 10.96
N GLY A 106 19.69 -4.47 11.98
CA GLY A 106 20.91 -5.21 12.31
C GLY A 106 21.93 -5.14 11.16
N ASN A 107 22.21 -6.29 10.53
CA ASN A 107 23.10 -6.39 9.38
C ASN A 107 22.36 -6.46 8.04
N ASP A 108 21.03 -6.59 8.06
CA ASP A 108 20.23 -6.72 6.84
C ASP A 108 19.91 -5.35 6.26
N PHE A 109 20.04 -5.23 4.94
CA PHE A 109 19.84 -4.00 4.19
C PHE A 109 18.59 -4.12 3.29
N TYR A 110 17.75 -3.10 3.32
CA TYR A 110 16.50 -3.06 2.58
C TYR A 110 16.43 -1.79 1.74
N VAL A 111 15.93 -1.91 0.51
CA VAL A 111 15.68 -0.79 -0.41
C VAL A 111 14.25 -0.84 -0.87
N LYS A 112 13.51 0.23 -0.64
CA LYS A 112 12.06 0.28 -0.87
C LYS A 112 11.66 1.55 -1.57
N LYS A 113 10.54 1.47 -2.29
CA LYS A 113 9.99 2.57 -3.06
C LYS A 113 8.47 2.59 -2.93
N TYR A 114 7.91 3.78 -2.78
CA TYR A 114 6.48 3.99 -2.95
C TYR A 114 6.21 5.33 -3.65
N SER A 115 5.03 5.42 -4.25
CA SER A 115 4.54 6.61 -4.94
C SER A 115 3.16 6.97 -4.42
N GLU A 116 2.76 8.22 -4.60
CA GLU A 116 1.38 8.61 -4.38
C GLU A 116 0.44 7.99 -5.44
N PRO A 117 -0.87 7.85 -5.15
CA PRO A 117 -1.48 7.97 -3.83
C PRO A 117 -1.08 6.76 -2.96
N GLY A 118 -0.53 7.04 -1.77
CA GLY A 118 -0.08 6.01 -0.82
C GLY A 118 -0.57 6.29 0.60
N ARG A 119 -0.20 5.41 1.53
CA ARG A 119 -0.56 5.50 2.96
C ARG A 119 0.21 6.61 3.68
N VAL A 120 1.41 6.95 3.22
CA VAL A 120 2.25 8.05 3.75
C VAL A 120 2.31 9.18 2.73
N GLU A 121 2.33 10.42 3.22
CA GLU A 121 2.45 11.61 2.38
C GLU A 121 3.85 11.78 1.78
N ILE A 122 3.91 12.13 0.50
CA ILE A 122 5.15 12.53 -0.17
C ILE A 122 5.02 14.02 -0.53
N PRO A 123 5.64 14.93 0.24
CA PRO A 123 5.39 16.35 0.11
C PRO A 123 5.79 16.91 -1.26
N ASP A 124 5.01 17.89 -1.75
CA ASP A 124 5.34 18.60 -3.00
C ASP A 124 6.68 19.36 -2.89
N ILE A 125 7.05 19.78 -1.68
CA ILE A 125 8.34 20.39 -1.39
C ILE A 125 9.33 19.29 -1.05
N LYS A 126 10.42 19.21 -1.83
CA LYS A 126 11.48 18.22 -1.62
C LYS A 126 12.06 18.34 -0.19
N PRO A 127 12.12 17.25 0.59
CA PRO A 127 12.74 17.23 1.91
C PRO A 127 14.27 17.26 1.81
N ASP A 128 14.96 17.37 2.94
CA ASP A 128 16.41 17.30 3.00
C ASP A 128 16.89 15.87 2.74
N LEU A 129 17.38 15.61 1.52
CA LEU A 129 17.82 14.27 1.11
C LEU A 129 19.12 13.82 1.80
N SER A 130 19.82 14.73 2.49
CA SER A 130 21.03 14.39 3.25
C SER A 130 20.75 13.98 4.69
N ALA A 131 19.51 14.18 5.17
CA ALA A 131 19.10 13.80 6.51
C ALA A 131 18.63 12.34 6.58
N ASP A 132 18.84 11.73 7.73
CA ASP A 132 18.16 10.49 8.10
C ASP A 132 16.70 10.80 8.48
N TYR A 133 15.81 9.85 8.25
CA TYR A 133 14.41 9.88 8.66
C TYR A 133 14.03 8.60 9.38
N ILE A 134 12.92 8.65 10.13
CA ILE A 134 12.34 7.45 10.70
C ILE A 134 11.80 6.55 9.59
N VAL A 135 12.12 5.27 9.65
CA VAL A 135 11.45 4.21 8.90
C VAL A 135 10.63 3.38 9.88
N ILE A 136 9.34 3.25 9.62
CA ILE A 136 8.45 2.30 10.30
C ILE A 136 8.38 1.02 9.47
N TYR A 137 8.51 -0.14 10.11
CA TYR A 137 8.50 -1.44 9.43
C TYR A 137 7.80 -2.50 10.27
N GLU A 138 7.22 -3.50 9.60
CA GLU A 138 6.64 -4.69 10.24
C GLU A 138 7.78 -5.59 10.78
N LYS A 139 7.79 -5.88 12.09
CA LYS A 139 8.84 -6.68 12.75
C LYS A 139 9.03 -8.06 12.12
N THR A 140 7.92 -8.70 11.72
CA THR A 140 7.89 -10.04 11.12
C THR A 140 8.25 -10.04 9.63
N ASN A 141 8.16 -8.90 8.97
CA ASN A 141 8.46 -8.75 7.55
C ASN A 141 8.98 -7.34 7.27
N PRO A 142 10.29 -7.06 7.48
CA PRO A 142 10.82 -5.72 7.31
C PRO A 142 10.55 -5.12 5.92
N GLU A 143 10.46 -5.95 4.88
CA GLU A 143 10.03 -5.53 3.52
C GLU A 143 8.68 -4.80 3.49
N ASN A 144 7.85 -4.90 4.51
CA ASN A 144 6.69 -4.05 4.67
C ASN A 144 7.07 -2.84 5.53
N SER A 145 7.35 -1.70 4.87
CA SER A 145 7.88 -0.51 5.54
C SER A 145 7.51 0.79 4.83
N PHE A 146 7.61 1.90 5.57
CA PHE A 146 7.50 3.27 5.05
C PHE A 146 8.54 4.19 5.68
N ILE A 147 9.13 5.08 4.90
CA ILE A 147 9.94 6.20 5.42
C ILE A 147 9.02 7.38 5.76
N LEU A 148 9.22 7.98 6.92
CA LEU A 148 8.37 9.01 7.48
C LEU A 148 9.05 10.37 7.30
N LEU A 149 8.76 11.03 6.18
CA LEU A 149 9.42 12.28 5.75
C LEU A 149 9.12 13.49 6.65
N ASN A 150 8.14 13.37 7.54
CA ASN A 150 7.82 14.32 8.61
C ASN A 150 8.60 14.08 9.92
N TYR A 151 9.44 13.04 10.00
CA TYR A 151 10.27 12.71 11.16
C TYR A 151 11.77 12.65 10.81
N PRO A 152 12.41 13.80 10.54
CA PRO A 152 13.86 13.85 10.34
C PRO A 152 14.61 13.54 11.64
N VAL A 153 15.70 12.78 11.53
CA VAL A 153 16.56 12.37 12.63
C VAL A 153 17.90 13.09 12.53
N LYS A 154 18.13 14.04 13.44
CA LYS A 154 19.34 14.86 13.50
C LYS A 154 20.46 14.19 14.27
N ASP A 155 20.10 13.45 15.31
CA ASP A 155 21.03 12.77 16.21
C ASP A 155 20.36 11.60 16.94
N ASP A 156 21.17 10.83 17.66
CA ASP A 156 20.72 9.66 18.41
C ASP A 156 19.83 10.01 19.62
N ILE A 157 19.86 11.26 20.10
CA ILE A 157 18.98 11.71 21.20
C ILE A 157 17.56 11.86 20.66
N GLN A 158 17.40 12.56 19.54
CA GLN A 158 16.12 12.72 18.86
C GLN A 158 15.54 11.37 18.42
N PHE A 159 16.40 10.45 17.93
CA PHE A 159 15.96 9.10 17.60
C PHE A 159 15.34 8.38 18.81
N LYS A 160 15.97 8.45 19.99
CA LYS A 160 15.44 7.88 21.24
C LYS A 160 14.14 8.53 21.69
N GLU A 161 13.97 9.83 21.42
CA GLU A 161 12.69 10.52 21.69
C GLU A 161 11.59 9.97 20.79
N TYR A 162 11.86 9.78 19.49
CA TYR A 162 10.90 9.13 18.60
C TYR A 162 10.59 7.70 19.03
N GLN A 163 11.57 6.90 19.45
CA GLN A 163 11.32 5.56 19.98
C GLN A 163 10.30 5.59 21.13
N LYS A 164 10.42 6.52 22.08
CA LYS A 164 9.47 6.65 23.20
C LYS A 164 8.06 7.04 22.76
N VAL A 165 7.92 7.82 21.69
CA VAL A 165 6.61 8.22 21.14
C VAL A 165 5.96 7.00 20.47
N PHE A 166 6.69 6.34 19.58
CA PHE A 166 6.25 5.16 18.84
C PHE A 166 6.14 3.90 19.72
N GLU A 167 6.71 3.87 20.93
CA GLU A 167 6.42 2.80 21.90
C GLU A 167 5.01 2.90 22.48
N LYS A 168 4.43 4.10 22.53
CA LYS A 168 3.08 4.32 23.10
C LYS A 168 2.00 4.07 22.06
N THR A 169 2.16 4.68 20.89
CA THR A 169 1.23 4.56 19.77
C THR A 169 1.86 5.15 18.50
N ILE A 170 1.33 4.78 17.34
CA ILE A 170 1.67 5.43 16.08
C ILE A 170 0.97 6.81 16.08
N PRO A 171 1.71 7.92 15.91
CA PRO A 171 1.08 9.24 15.81
C PRO A 171 0.13 9.37 14.61
N ASP A 172 -0.99 10.08 14.79
CA ASP A 172 -2.05 10.23 13.77
C ASP A 172 -1.57 10.88 12.46
N ASN A 173 -0.49 11.65 12.50
CA ASN A 173 0.09 12.33 11.34
C ASN A 173 1.09 11.45 10.56
N VAL A 174 1.23 10.17 10.89
CA VAL A 174 2.09 9.23 10.15
C VAL A 174 1.41 8.73 8.87
N PHE A 175 0.13 8.37 8.95
CA PHE A 175 -0.61 7.76 7.86
C PHE A 175 -1.84 8.57 7.46
N LYS A 176 -2.11 8.68 6.16
CA LYS A 176 -3.28 9.35 5.60
C LYS A 176 -4.55 8.55 5.94
N ASN A 177 -5.56 9.23 6.49
CA ASN A 177 -6.86 8.64 6.83
C ASN A 177 -6.75 7.39 7.72
N TYR A 178 -5.75 7.36 8.61
CA TYR A 178 -5.62 6.33 9.62
C TYR A 178 -6.23 6.86 10.92
N GLU A 179 -7.39 6.32 11.28
CA GLU A 179 -7.90 6.42 12.64
C GLU A 179 -7.58 5.07 13.29
N HIS A 180 -6.83 5.08 14.39
CA HIS A 180 -6.69 3.91 15.23
C HIS A 180 -8.10 3.58 15.74
N GLU A 181 -8.67 2.44 15.34
CA GLU A 181 -9.86 1.92 16.01
C GLU A 181 -9.44 1.62 17.46
N ASN A 182 -9.65 2.60 18.33
CA ASN A 182 -9.54 2.40 19.77
C ASN A 182 -10.69 1.47 20.17
N GLU A 183 -10.35 0.27 20.63
CA GLU A 183 -11.29 -0.64 21.32
C GLU A 183 -12.00 0.05 22.49
#